data_AF-A0AAP2WLS4-F1
#
_entry.id   AF-A0AAP2WLS4-F1
#
_cell.length_a   1.000
_cell.length_b   1.000
_cell.length_c   1.000
_cell.angle_alpha   90.00
_cell.angle_beta   90.00
_cell.angle_gamma   90.00
#
_symmetry.space_group_name_H-M   'P 1'
#
loop_
_entity.id
_entity.type
_entity.pdbx_description
1 polymer ?
#
loop_
_entity_poly.entity_id
_entity_poly.type
_entity_poly.pdbx_seq_one_letter_code
_entity_poly.pdbx_strand_id
1 'polypeptide(L)' 'MRQILVFFNAKVLNKTEVMISQLASKVDVESNTITDLATIEVIGAQLRALAGMAREY' A
#
# COMPACT_ATOMS: atom_id res chain seq x y z
N MET A 1 2.97 -13.17 4.02
CA MET A 1 2.37 -12.24 5.00
C MET A 1 0.89 -12.50 5.26
N ARG A 2 0.04 -12.66 4.23
CA ARG A 2 -1.42 -12.89 4.42
C ARG A 2 -1.76 -14.06 5.34
N GLN A 3 -1.05 -15.19 5.21
CA GLN A 3 -1.32 -16.41 5.97
C GLN A 3 -1.13 -16.24 7.49
N ILE A 4 -0.20 -15.37 7.91
CA ILE A 4 0.04 -15.04 9.32
C ILE A 4 -1.07 -14.13 9.84
N LEU A 5 -1.54 -13.19 9.03
CA LEU A 5 -2.62 -12.27 9.40
C LEU A 5 -3.97 -12.97 9.53
N VAL A 6 -4.21 -14.05 8.78
CA VAL A 6 -5.40 -14.91 8.97
C VAL A 6 -5.40 -15.56 10.36
N PHE A 7 -4.24 -15.96 10.88
CA PHE A 7 -4.13 -16.51 12.24
C PHE A 7 -4.55 -15.48 13.31
N PHE A 8 -4.22 -14.21 13.10
CA PHE A 8 -4.66 -13.10 13.97
C PHE A 8 -6.08 -12.62 13.69
N ASN A 9 -6.84 -13.32 12.83
CA ASN A 9 -8.16 -12.90 12.37
C ASN A 9 -8.18 -11.45 11.81
N ALA A 10 -7.06 -11.01 11.24
CA ALA A 10 -6.94 -9.67 10.69
C ALA A 10 -7.60 -9.60 9.31
N LYS A 11 -8.26 -8.48 9.02
CA LYS A 11 -8.88 -8.20 7.73
C LYS A 11 -7.84 -7.63 6.78
N VAL A 12 -7.45 -8.42 5.79
CA VAL A 12 -6.44 -8.02 4.79
C VAL A 12 -7.12 -7.71 3.47
N LEU A 13 -6.90 -6.51 2.95
CA LEU A 13 -7.41 -6.06 1.65
C LEU A 13 -6.95 -7.02 0.54
N ASN A 14 -7.85 -7.57 -0.28
CA ASN A 14 -7.48 -8.51 -1.36
C ASN A 14 -6.88 -7.82 -2.60
N LYS A 15 -7.39 -6.64 -2.98
CA LYS A 15 -6.88 -5.79 -4.08
C LYS A 15 -7.12 -4.32 -3.71
N THR A 16 -6.26 -3.36 -4.06
CA THR A 16 -5.01 -3.43 -4.83
C THR A 16 -3.81 -3.84 -3.95
N GLU A 17 -3.01 -4.83 -4.39
CA GLU A 17 -1.72 -5.10 -3.75
C GLU A 17 -0.69 -4.12 -4.28
N VAL A 18 -0.01 -3.42 -3.37
CA VAL A 18 1.05 -2.47 -3.74
C VAL A 18 2.38 -3.20 -3.69
N MET A 19 2.90 -3.49 -4.88
CA MET A 19 4.26 -3.97 -5.08
C MET A 19 5.05 -2.87 -5.78
N ILE A 20 5.92 -2.18 -5.04
CA ILE A 20 6.79 -1.13 -5.60
C ILE A 20 8.09 -1.80 -6.02
N SER A 21 8.25 -2.01 -7.33
CA SER A 21 9.52 -2.45 -7.91
C SER A 21 10.49 -1.26 -8.04
N GLN A 22 11.79 -1.51 -7.87
CA GLN A 22 12.85 -0.50 -8.01
C GLN A 22 12.64 0.76 -7.14
N LEU A 23 12.42 0.56 -5.84
CA LEU A 23 12.23 1.64 -4.86
C LEU A 23 13.35 2.68 -4.93
N ALA A 24 14.60 2.25 -5.12
CA ALA A 24 15.78 3.12 -5.16
C ALA A 24 15.75 4.19 -6.28
N SER A 25 14.99 3.97 -7.36
CA SER A 25 14.84 4.92 -8.47
C SER A 25 13.62 5.83 -8.34
N LYS A 26 12.78 5.61 -7.32
CA LYS A 26 11.46 6.22 -7.16
C LYS A 26 11.30 7.01 -5.85
N VAL A 27 12.35 7.01 -5.04
CA VAL A 27 12.42 7.75 -3.78
C VAL A 27 13.60 8.68 -3.84
N ASP A 28 13.39 9.90 -3.39
CA ASP A 28 14.47 10.82 -3.12
C ASP A 28 15.08 10.45 -1.75
N VAL A 29 16.36 10.09 -1.77
CA VAL A 29 17.06 9.59 -0.57
C VAL A 29 17.33 10.73 0.41
N GLU A 30 17.45 11.97 -0.06
CA GLU A 30 17.72 13.14 0.79
C GLU A 30 16.44 13.65 1.47
N SER A 31 15.32 13.70 0.75
CA SER A 31 14.04 14.14 1.30
C SER A 31 13.22 13.01 1.92
N ASN A 32 13.68 11.76 1.80
CA ASN A 32 12.99 10.54 2.24
C ASN A 32 11.52 10.51 1.76
N THR A 33 11.29 11.07 0.56
CA THR A 33 9.96 11.24 -0.02
C THR A 33 9.87 10.44 -1.32
N ILE A 34 8.69 9.89 -1.59
CA ILE A 34 8.39 9.24 -2.86
C ILE A 34 8.25 10.36 -3.91
N THR A 35 9.04 10.31 -4.98
CA THR A 35 9.02 11.30 -6.07
C THR A 35 8.28 10.80 -7.31
N ASP A 36 8.12 9.49 -7.43
CA ASP A 36 7.38 8.87 -8.55
C ASP A 36 5.87 9.07 -8.39
N LEU A 37 5.30 9.96 -9.21
CA LEU A 37 3.86 10.27 -9.23
C LEU A 37 2.99 9.01 -9.39
N ALA A 38 3.42 8.07 -10.24
CA ALA A 38 2.70 6.82 -10.44
C ALA A 38 2.63 5.98 -9.16
N THR A 39 3.70 5.95 -8.37
CA THR A 39 3.73 5.25 -7.07
C THR A 39 2.85 5.96 -6.04
N ILE A 40 2.84 7.29 -6.02
CA ILE A 40 1.97 8.08 -5.13
C ILE A 40 0.49 7.80 -5.45
N GLU A 41 0.11 7.77 -6.73
CA GLU A 41 -1.26 7.48 -7.14
C GLU A 41 -1.69 6.06 -6.77
N VAL A 42 -0.81 5.07 -6.95
CA VAL A 42 -1.07 3.67 -6.58
C VAL A 42 -1.24 3.51 -5.07
N ILE A 43 -0.37 4.13 -4.27
CA ILE A 43 -0.48 4.14 -2.79
C ILE A 43 -1.77 4.86 -2.37
N GLY A 44 -2.08 5.99 -2.99
CA GLY A 44 -3.32 6.73 -2.73
C GLY A 44 -4.57 5.92 -3.04
N ALA A 45 -4.59 5.18 -4.16
CA ALA A 45 -5.68 4.28 -4.50
C ALA A 45 -5.82 3.13 -3.49
N GLN A 46 -4.71 2.55 -3.02
CA GLN A 46 -4.74 1.52 -1.98
C GLN A 46 -5.27 2.06 -0.65
N LEU A 47 -4.83 3.25 -0.22
CA LEU A 47 -5.32 3.89 1.01
C LEU A 47 -6.83 4.14 0.95
N ARG A 48 -7.35 4.58 -0.21
CA ARG A 48 -8.80 4.73 -0.40
C ARG A 48 -9.54 3.40 -0.33
N ALA A 49 -9.01 2.35 -0.96
CA ALA A 49 -9.60 1.01 -0.89
C ALA A 49 -9.57 0.45 0.56
N LEU A 50 -8.49 0.69 1.29
CA LEU A 50 -8.35 0.33 2.70
C LEU A 50 -9.36 1.11 3.58
N ALA A 51 -9.53 2.41 3.34
CA ALA A 51 -10.49 3.23 4.05
C ALA A 51 -11.94 2.82 3.75
N GLY A 52 -12.23 2.40 2.51
CA GLY A 52 -13.52 1.80 2.13
C GLY A 52 -13.77 0.51 2.92
N MET A 53 -12.81 -0.42 2.90
CA MET A 53 -12.90 -1.65 3.67
C MET A 53 -13.08 -1.37 5.17
N ALA A 54 -12.33 -0.42 5.74
CA ALA A 54 -12.43 -0.07 7.16
C ALA A 54 -13.77 0.56 7.56
N ARG A 55 -14.51 1.14 6.60
CA ARG A 55 -15.83 1.75 6.85
C ARG A 55 -16.99 0.75 6.74
N GLU A 56 -16.79 -0.36 6.05
CA GLU A 56 -17.78 -1.45 5.95
C GLU A 56 -17.79 -2.37 7.19
N TYR A 57 -16.93 -2.11 8.19
CA TYR A 57 -16.88 -2.77 9.49
C TYR A 57 -17.19 -1.78 10.61
#